data_AF-A0A6H9L0C1-F1
#
_entry.id   AF-A0A6H9L0C1-F1
#
_cell.length_a   1.000
_cell.length_b   1.000
_cell.length_c   1.000
_cell.angle_alpha   90.00
_cell.angle_beta   90.00
_cell.angle_gamma   90.00
#
_symmetry.space_group_name_H-M   'P 1'
#
loop_
_entity.id
_entity.type
_entity.pdbx_description
1 polymer ?
#
loop_
_entity_poly.entity_id
_entity_poly.type
_entity_poly.pdbx_seq_one_letter_code
_entity_poly.pdbx_strand_id
1 'polypeptide(L)'
;MNKNDVISVLERIAILLELKGENPFKSRAYENGARILKTREETIEALVETGKLSEIKGVGKALVDKISTLVTTGSLAYYDNLRAEFPDTIFDLLRIPGLGGKKIKVLYEKLGIASLPELEIACKRNRIAVLSGFGQRTQDKILQGIDFINQHQGQFHVHIALKIGAKIKQSLLDHAHVIRVEIAGSLRRAKEIVKDVDIVASAEPEHHQEIMDFFVASDEVESIIAHGKTKSSIRMKNGLAVDLRLVSDAEFPFVLHHFTGSKEHNTAMRREAKKVGLKMNEYGLFQETGDSLQCADETEIFSALNMAFIPPEMREDRGEIEAAQTNDLPELVTNQDLRGILHNHSTWSDGLNSVEEMAQTCQEMGMHYLGIADHSESAFYANGLTAERLQQQGNEIADLNKKNPDFRIFHGTECDILTDGALDFPDEVLAELDYVVISVHSKLEMSETEATDRILKAMQNPFATILGHPTGRILLGRKGYSLNYQEIFAAAVEYGVVIEINTNPFRLDLDWRYIRQARDAGVKLSINPDAHKTTGLADMFLGVGLARKGWLTKKDVLNTLSKNEIAAYFSHKKNRVR
;
A
#
# COMPACT_ATOMS: atom_id res chain seq x y z
N MET A 1 0.44 14.60 -22.78
CA MET A 1 0.66 13.55 -21.75
C MET A 1 0.68 14.21 -20.40
N ASN A 2 0.19 13.54 -19.34
CA ASN A 2 0.31 14.10 -18.00
C ASN A 2 1.75 13.97 -17.47
N LYS A 3 2.07 14.70 -16.41
CA LYS A 3 3.41 14.73 -15.80
C LYS A 3 3.98 13.37 -15.43
N ASN A 4 3.18 12.45 -14.90
CA ASN A 4 3.64 11.13 -14.49
C ASN A 4 3.99 10.26 -15.71
N ASP A 5 3.23 10.39 -16.80
CA ASP A 5 3.54 9.71 -18.06
C ASP A 5 4.90 10.18 -18.60
N VAL A 6 5.15 11.51 -18.56
CA VAL A 6 6.42 12.09 -19.00
C VAL A 6 7.59 11.57 -18.15
N ILE A 7 7.45 11.56 -16.82
CA ILE A 7 8.47 11.03 -15.90
C ILE A 7 8.78 9.57 -16.21
N SER A 8 7.74 8.74 -16.36
CA SER A 8 7.87 7.32 -16.71
C SER A 8 8.63 7.13 -18.03
N VAL A 9 8.33 7.94 -19.04
CA VAL A 9 9.06 7.91 -20.32
C VAL A 9 10.54 8.28 -20.13
N LEU A 10 10.85 9.31 -19.34
CA LEU A 10 12.25 9.70 -19.08
C LEU A 10 13.02 8.62 -18.31
N GLU A 11 12.42 8.00 -17.30
CA GLU A 11 13.01 6.87 -16.55
C GLU A 11 13.30 5.69 -17.49
N ARG A 12 12.34 5.36 -18.37
CA ARG A 12 12.53 4.30 -19.38
C ARG A 12 13.61 4.64 -20.38
N ILE A 13 13.73 5.90 -20.83
CA ILE A 13 14.84 6.34 -21.69
C ILE A 13 16.17 6.14 -20.96
N ALA A 14 16.27 6.52 -19.69
CA ALA A 14 17.50 6.34 -18.92
C ALA A 14 17.94 4.87 -18.91
N ILE A 15 17.00 3.96 -18.65
CA ILE A 15 17.23 2.51 -18.66
C ILE A 15 17.65 2.02 -20.05
N LEU A 16 16.94 2.39 -21.11
CA LEU A 16 17.25 1.96 -22.48
C LEU A 16 18.63 2.46 -22.93
N LEU A 17 19.04 3.66 -22.51
CA LEU A 17 20.38 4.17 -22.77
C LEU A 17 21.45 3.38 -22.02
N GLU A 18 21.18 3.00 -20.76
CA GLU A 18 22.08 2.09 -20.04
C GLU A 18 22.19 0.75 -20.77
N LEU A 19 21.07 0.17 -21.23
CA LEU A 19 21.03 -1.08 -21.98
C LEU A 19 21.82 -1.00 -23.29
N LYS A 20 21.67 0.10 -24.02
CA LYS A 20 22.42 0.39 -25.26
C LYS A 20 23.92 0.59 -25.04
N GLY A 21 24.34 0.81 -23.79
CA GLY A 21 25.73 1.16 -23.48
C GLY A 21 26.12 2.56 -23.90
N GLU A 22 25.15 3.46 -23.98
CA GLU A 22 25.41 4.87 -24.21
C GLU A 22 26.16 5.51 -23.05
N ASN A 23 26.60 6.74 -23.26
CA ASN A 23 27.37 7.48 -22.26
C ASN A 23 26.59 7.56 -20.92
N PRO A 24 27.17 7.13 -19.77
CA PRO A 24 26.53 7.19 -18.46
C PRO A 24 26.05 8.59 -18.05
N PHE A 25 26.67 9.65 -18.57
CA PHE A 25 26.21 11.03 -18.34
C PHE A 25 24.86 11.30 -19.00
N LYS A 26 24.56 10.65 -20.15
CA LYS A 26 23.27 10.80 -20.82
C LYS A 26 22.16 10.08 -20.07
N SER A 27 22.35 8.81 -19.67
CA SER A 27 21.33 8.08 -18.91
C SER A 27 21.01 8.81 -17.60
N ARG A 28 22.04 9.25 -16.86
CA ARG A 28 21.90 10.08 -15.66
C ARG A 28 21.20 11.40 -15.92
N ALA A 29 21.36 12.01 -17.10
CA ALA A 29 20.65 13.25 -17.42
C ALA A 29 19.13 13.02 -17.50
N TYR A 30 18.68 11.92 -18.11
CA TYR A 30 17.26 11.56 -18.14
C TYR A 30 16.71 11.16 -16.76
N GLU A 31 17.49 10.39 -15.99
CA GLU A 31 17.15 10.02 -14.61
C GLU A 31 17.02 11.27 -13.71
N ASN A 32 17.98 12.19 -13.82
CA ASN A 32 17.91 13.47 -13.11
C ASN A 32 16.75 14.32 -13.61
N GLY A 33 16.48 14.35 -14.92
CA GLY A 33 15.33 15.03 -15.49
C GLY A 33 14.01 14.51 -14.92
N ALA A 34 13.84 13.18 -14.88
CA ALA A 34 12.70 12.53 -14.24
C ALA A 34 12.57 12.91 -12.76
N ARG A 35 13.67 12.85 -11.99
CA ARG A 35 13.71 13.22 -10.57
C ARG A 35 13.36 14.70 -10.34
N ILE A 36 13.89 15.59 -11.17
CA ILE A 36 13.61 17.02 -11.11
C ILE A 36 12.14 17.29 -11.44
N LEU A 37 11.58 16.65 -12.46
CA LEU A 37 10.16 16.80 -12.76
C LEU A 37 9.28 16.26 -11.62
N LYS A 38 9.66 15.12 -11.02
CA LYS A 38 8.93 14.48 -9.92
C LYS A 38 8.80 15.36 -8.67
N THR A 39 9.77 16.24 -8.44
CA THR A 39 9.84 17.15 -7.28
C THR A 39 9.22 18.52 -7.53
N ARG A 40 8.68 18.80 -8.72
CA ARG A 40 8.03 20.09 -9.03
C ARG A 40 6.56 20.08 -8.62
N GLU A 41 5.99 21.24 -8.35
CA GLU A 41 4.55 21.38 -8.08
C GLU A 41 3.78 21.85 -9.32
N GLU A 42 4.37 22.75 -10.10
CA GLU A 42 3.78 23.26 -11.33
C GLU A 42 3.41 22.09 -12.28
N THR A 43 2.25 22.23 -12.94
CA THR A 43 1.81 21.28 -13.97
C THR A 43 2.81 21.30 -15.12
N ILE A 44 3.05 20.13 -15.71
CA ILE A 44 4.06 20.04 -16.77
C ILE A 44 3.61 20.84 -18.01
N GLU A 45 2.30 20.94 -18.21
CA GLU A 45 1.63 21.75 -19.21
C GLU A 45 1.95 23.24 -19.03
N ALA A 46 1.78 23.77 -17.81
CA ALA A 46 2.10 25.17 -17.51
C ALA A 46 3.60 25.48 -17.68
N LEU A 47 4.48 24.57 -17.26
CA LEU A 47 5.93 24.73 -17.42
C LEU A 47 6.38 24.78 -18.88
N VAL A 48 5.69 24.03 -19.76
CA VAL A 48 5.95 24.02 -21.20
C VAL A 48 5.37 25.26 -21.87
N GLU A 49 4.12 25.63 -21.58
CA GLU A 49 3.46 26.81 -22.15
C GLU A 49 4.17 28.12 -21.79
N THR A 50 4.65 28.24 -20.55
CA THR A 50 5.34 29.44 -20.07
C THR A 50 6.83 29.47 -20.42
N GLY A 51 7.39 28.42 -21.02
CA GLY A 51 8.82 28.31 -21.34
C GLY A 51 9.76 28.15 -20.13
N LYS A 52 9.21 28.15 -18.91
CA LYS A 52 9.94 28.02 -17.64
C LYS A 52 10.70 26.72 -17.49
N LEU A 53 10.35 25.68 -18.27
CA LEU A 53 11.07 24.42 -18.29
C LEU A 53 12.58 24.59 -18.56
N SER A 54 12.95 25.61 -19.36
CA SER A 54 14.34 25.93 -19.70
C SER A 54 15.14 26.61 -18.58
N GLU A 55 14.44 27.17 -17.59
CA GLU A 55 15.02 27.84 -16.42
C GLU A 55 15.34 26.82 -15.31
N ILE A 56 14.87 25.58 -15.45
CA ILE A 56 15.05 24.53 -14.45
C ILE A 56 16.50 24.04 -14.47
N LYS A 57 17.23 24.36 -13.39
CA LYS A 57 18.59 23.86 -13.16
C LYS A 57 18.62 22.32 -13.22
N GLY A 58 19.41 21.78 -14.13
CA GLY A 58 19.53 20.34 -14.37
C GLY A 58 18.70 19.81 -15.54
N VAL A 59 17.80 20.63 -16.12
CA VAL A 59 17.06 20.32 -17.36
C VAL A 59 17.69 21.10 -18.51
N GLY A 60 18.65 20.48 -19.19
CA GLY A 60 19.29 21.10 -20.35
C GLY A 60 18.35 21.21 -21.55
N LYS A 61 18.70 22.06 -22.54
CA LYS A 61 17.93 22.30 -23.77
C LYS A 61 17.39 21.01 -24.44
N ALA A 62 18.20 19.97 -24.51
CA ALA A 62 17.82 18.70 -25.13
C ALA A 62 16.73 17.92 -24.36
N LEU A 63 16.61 18.10 -23.04
CA LEU A 63 15.52 17.56 -22.22
C LEU A 63 14.29 18.44 -22.36
N VAL A 64 14.46 19.77 -22.37
CA VAL A 64 13.38 20.74 -22.59
C VAL A 64 12.61 20.39 -23.86
N ASP A 65 13.31 20.26 -24.99
CA ASP A 65 12.68 19.94 -26.28
C ASP A 65 11.88 18.63 -26.25
N LYS A 66 12.41 17.60 -25.58
CA LYS A 66 11.77 16.27 -25.49
C LYS A 66 10.56 16.26 -24.57
N ILE A 67 10.67 16.91 -23.41
CA ILE A 67 9.56 17.05 -22.47
C ILE A 67 8.43 17.85 -23.12
N SER A 68 8.76 19.00 -23.73
CA SER A 68 7.78 19.82 -24.45
C SER A 68 7.08 19.02 -25.55
N THR A 69 7.82 18.20 -26.30
CA THR A 69 7.25 17.31 -27.33
C THR A 69 6.30 16.29 -26.68
N LEU A 70 6.73 15.54 -25.67
CA LEU A 70 5.88 14.56 -24.97
C LEU A 70 4.58 15.18 -24.44
N VAL A 71 4.65 16.38 -23.88
CA VAL A 71 3.48 17.09 -23.34
C VAL A 71 2.51 17.47 -24.46
N THR A 72 3.02 18.07 -25.54
CA THR A 72 2.22 18.63 -26.65
C THR A 72 1.67 17.59 -27.61
N THR A 73 2.47 16.58 -27.99
CA THR A 73 2.09 15.58 -28.99
C THR A 73 1.62 14.27 -28.38
N GLY A 74 1.94 14.03 -27.10
CA GLY A 74 1.67 12.75 -26.44
C GLY A 74 2.57 11.61 -26.89
N SER A 75 3.58 11.85 -27.72
CA SER A 75 4.52 10.84 -28.23
C SER A 75 5.92 11.42 -28.41
N LEU A 76 6.94 10.56 -28.41
CA LEU A 76 8.31 10.99 -28.61
C LEU A 76 9.04 10.01 -29.50
N ALA A 77 9.26 10.40 -30.76
CA ALA A 77 9.97 9.58 -31.74
C ALA A 77 11.35 9.10 -31.24
N TYR A 78 12.05 9.91 -30.44
CA TYR A 78 13.31 9.48 -29.81
C TYR A 78 13.13 8.28 -28.88
N TYR A 79 12.09 8.29 -28.05
CA TYR A 79 11.75 7.15 -27.19
C TYR A 79 11.25 5.97 -28.01
N ASP A 80 10.38 6.21 -28.99
CA ASP A 80 9.82 5.14 -29.84
C ASP A 80 10.91 4.41 -30.63
N ASN A 81 11.86 5.15 -31.20
CA ASN A 81 13.01 4.60 -31.91
C ASN A 81 13.92 3.82 -30.96
N LEU A 82 14.21 4.37 -29.78
CA LEU A 82 15.07 3.69 -28.80
C LEU A 82 14.40 2.43 -28.24
N ARG A 83 13.08 2.47 -28.03
CA ARG A 83 12.27 1.31 -27.63
C ARG A 83 12.29 0.23 -28.71
N ALA A 84 12.17 0.60 -29.98
CA ALA A 84 12.18 -0.36 -31.10
C ALA A 84 13.50 -1.14 -31.24
N GLU A 85 14.59 -0.69 -30.62
CA GLU A 85 15.87 -1.42 -30.58
C GLU A 85 15.87 -2.61 -29.59
N PHE A 86 14.88 -2.70 -28.69
CA PHE A 86 14.79 -3.73 -27.66
C PHE A 86 13.40 -4.39 -27.64
N PRO A 87 13.30 -5.67 -27.24
CA PRO A 87 12.00 -6.30 -27.04
C PRO A 87 11.21 -5.65 -25.90
N ASP A 88 9.88 -5.55 -26.05
CA ASP A 88 9.01 -4.93 -25.03
C ASP A 88 9.10 -5.62 -23.66
N THR A 89 9.38 -6.92 -23.65
CA THR A 89 9.53 -7.74 -22.44
C THR A 89 10.79 -7.44 -21.63
N ILE A 90 11.72 -6.63 -22.14
CA ILE A 90 13.00 -6.40 -21.47
C ILE A 90 12.83 -5.65 -20.14
N PHE A 91 11.79 -4.82 -20.04
CA PHE A 91 11.47 -4.09 -18.82
C PHE A 91 10.90 -4.99 -17.72
N ASP A 92 10.32 -6.14 -18.07
CA ASP A 92 9.83 -7.10 -17.08
C ASP A 92 10.97 -7.64 -16.19
N LEU A 93 12.19 -7.65 -16.72
CA LEU A 93 13.38 -8.08 -15.98
C LEU A 93 13.70 -7.16 -14.79
N LEU A 94 13.34 -5.87 -14.85
CA LEU A 94 13.54 -4.91 -13.75
C LEU A 94 12.68 -5.24 -12.52
N ARG A 95 11.64 -6.08 -12.70
CA ARG A 95 10.80 -6.53 -11.59
C ARG A 95 11.54 -7.50 -10.67
N ILE A 96 12.66 -8.08 -11.12
CA ILE A 96 13.49 -8.96 -10.29
C ILE A 96 14.34 -8.10 -9.35
N PRO A 97 14.17 -8.26 -8.02
CA PRO A 97 14.96 -7.51 -7.04
C PRO A 97 16.48 -7.68 -7.27
N GLY A 98 17.19 -6.57 -7.35
CA GLY A 98 18.64 -6.57 -7.56
C GLY A 98 19.10 -6.75 -9.02
N LEU A 99 18.16 -6.72 -9.98
CA LEU A 99 18.41 -6.74 -11.42
C LEU A 99 18.15 -5.38 -12.07
N GLY A 100 19.12 -4.46 -11.97
CA GLY A 100 19.06 -3.15 -12.63
C GLY A 100 19.59 -3.14 -14.07
N GLY A 101 19.48 -2.00 -14.76
CA GLY A 101 19.83 -1.83 -16.18
C GLY A 101 21.20 -2.38 -16.57
N LYS A 102 22.24 -2.14 -15.74
CA LYS A 102 23.59 -2.69 -15.97
C LYS A 102 23.66 -4.22 -16.02
N LYS A 103 22.94 -4.92 -15.13
CA LYS A 103 22.91 -6.38 -15.13
C LYS A 103 22.06 -6.91 -16.28
N ILE A 104 20.92 -6.28 -16.54
CA ILE A 104 20.04 -6.64 -17.67
C ILE A 104 20.81 -6.53 -18.98
N LYS A 105 21.61 -5.47 -19.15
CA LYS A 105 22.50 -5.31 -20.30
C LYS A 105 23.41 -6.52 -20.50
N VAL A 106 24.11 -6.96 -19.45
CA VAL A 106 25.04 -8.10 -19.54
C VAL A 106 24.28 -9.37 -19.93
N LEU A 107 23.08 -9.60 -19.39
CA LEU A 107 22.25 -10.75 -19.74
C LEU A 107 21.80 -10.71 -21.20
N TYR A 108 21.38 -9.54 -21.68
CA TYR A 108 20.96 -9.33 -23.06
C TYR A 108 22.14 -9.52 -24.03
N GLU A 109 23.27 -8.84 -23.82
CA GLU A 109 24.44 -8.92 -24.72
C GLU A 109 25.13 -10.28 -24.72
N LYS A 110 25.25 -10.94 -23.57
CA LYS A 110 26.02 -12.19 -23.45
C LYS A 110 25.19 -13.44 -23.69
N LEU A 111 23.90 -13.41 -23.31
CA LEU A 111 23.05 -14.59 -23.35
C LEU A 111 21.81 -14.43 -24.23
N GLY A 112 21.56 -13.23 -24.76
CA GLY A 112 20.38 -12.93 -25.59
C GLY A 112 19.07 -12.94 -24.80
N ILE A 113 19.13 -12.75 -23.48
CA ILE A 113 17.95 -12.83 -22.61
C ILE A 113 17.20 -11.51 -22.62
N ALA A 114 15.95 -11.53 -23.06
CA ALA A 114 15.09 -10.35 -23.20
C ALA A 114 13.74 -10.48 -22.47
N SER A 115 13.50 -11.58 -21.77
CA SER A 115 12.22 -11.87 -21.09
C SER A 115 12.42 -12.72 -19.83
N LEU A 116 11.44 -12.68 -18.91
CA LEU A 116 11.47 -13.49 -17.68
C LEU A 116 11.55 -15.01 -17.96
N PRO A 117 10.81 -15.60 -18.93
CA PRO A 117 10.95 -17.03 -19.24
C PRO A 117 12.35 -17.41 -19.73
N GLU A 118 12.96 -16.59 -20.59
CA GLU A 118 14.34 -16.82 -21.04
C GLU A 118 15.34 -16.73 -19.90
N LEU A 119 15.14 -15.76 -18.99
CA LEU A 119 15.95 -15.60 -17.80
C LEU A 119 15.86 -16.82 -16.88
N GLU A 120 14.65 -17.37 -16.71
CA GLU A 120 14.39 -18.57 -15.92
C GLU A 120 15.12 -19.79 -16.50
N ILE A 121 15.00 -20.01 -17.81
CA ILE A 121 15.69 -21.10 -18.52
C ILE A 121 17.21 -20.95 -18.38
N ALA A 122 17.73 -19.74 -18.51
CA ALA A 122 19.17 -19.47 -18.38
C ALA A 122 19.67 -19.75 -16.96
N CYS A 123 18.90 -19.38 -15.93
CA CYS A 123 19.20 -19.71 -14.55
C CYS A 123 19.20 -21.22 -14.31
N LYS A 124 18.13 -21.93 -14.72
CA LYS A 124 17.99 -23.38 -14.55
C LYS A 124 19.10 -24.17 -15.25
N ARG A 125 19.71 -23.58 -16.29
CA ARG A 125 20.86 -24.13 -17.02
C ARG A 125 22.22 -23.65 -16.50
N ASN A 126 22.28 -22.97 -15.36
CA ASN A 126 23.50 -22.40 -14.76
C ASN A 126 24.29 -21.45 -15.69
N ARG A 127 23.62 -20.83 -16.67
CA ARG A 127 24.29 -19.95 -17.65
C ARG A 127 24.59 -18.56 -17.09
N ILE A 128 23.92 -18.17 -16.00
CA ILE A 128 24.06 -16.83 -15.41
C ILE A 128 25.16 -16.81 -14.35
N ALA A 129 25.28 -17.88 -13.55
CA ALA A 129 26.26 -17.96 -12.48
C ALA A 129 27.71 -17.75 -12.96
N VAL A 130 28.01 -18.12 -14.20
CA VAL A 130 29.34 -17.98 -14.82
C VAL A 130 29.64 -16.56 -15.34
N LEU A 131 28.64 -15.66 -15.37
CA LEU A 131 28.84 -14.28 -15.81
C LEU A 131 29.48 -13.43 -14.71
N SER A 132 30.40 -12.55 -15.12
CA SER A 132 31.01 -11.56 -14.22
C SER A 132 29.94 -10.68 -13.57
N GLY A 133 29.97 -10.57 -12.24
CA GLY A 133 29.00 -9.79 -11.45
C GLY A 133 27.70 -10.52 -11.08
N PHE A 134 27.54 -11.80 -11.47
CA PHE A 134 26.41 -12.63 -11.08
C PHE A 134 26.83 -13.67 -10.03
N GLY A 135 27.60 -14.70 -10.38
CA GLY A 135 27.91 -15.79 -9.45
C GLY A 135 26.66 -16.61 -9.05
N GLN A 136 26.87 -17.72 -8.34
CA GLN A 136 25.79 -18.64 -7.97
C GLN A 136 24.71 -17.96 -7.12
N ARG A 137 25.11 -17.19 -6.10
CA ARG A 137 24.20 -16.50 -5.19
C ARG A 137 23.26 -15.53 -5.92
N THR A 138 23.74 -14.78 -6.92
CA THR A 138 22.85 -13.88 -7.68
C THR A 138 21.90 -14.67 -8.57
N GLN A 139 22.35 -15.77 -9.18
CA GLN A 139 21.46 -16.61 -9.97
C GLN A 139 20.33 -17.21 -9.13
N ASP A 140 20.65 -17.70 -7.93
CA ASP A 140 19.64 -18.26 -7.03
C ASP A 140 18.63 -17.19 -6.60
N LYS A 141 19.09 -15.95 -6.35
CA LYS A 141 18.21 -14.79 -6.09
C LYS A 141 17.32 -14.44 -7.28
N ILE A 142 17.86 -14.50 -8.50
CA ILE A 142 17.08 -14.27 -9.72
C ILE A 142 15.99 -15.33 -9.85
N LEU A 143 16.32 -16.62 -9.66
CA LEU A 143 15.32 -17.70 -9.66
C LEU A 143 14.24 -17.49 -8.61
N GLN A 144 14.63 -17.17 -7.38
CA GLN A 144 13.68 -16.86 -6.32
C GLN A 144 12.77 -15.68 -6.70
N GLY A 145 13.32 -14.63 -7.33
CA GLY A 145 12.54 -13.50 -7.83
C GLY A 145 11.57 -13.89 -8.95
N ILE A 146 11.97 -14.76 -9.88
CA ILE A 146 11.11 -15.25 -10.97
C ILE A 146 10.01 -16.14 -10.41
N ASP A 147 10.35 -17.11 -9.57
CA ASP A 147 9.39 -17.98 -8.89
C ASP A 147 8.38 -17.15 -8.10
N PHE A 148 8.85 -16.10 -7.42
CA PHE A 148 8.00 -15.17 -6.72
C PHE A 148 7.06 -14.42 -7.68
N ILE A 149 7.54 -13.83 -8.77
CA ILE A 149 6.68 -13.16 -9.76
C ILE A 149 5.63 -14.12 -10.33
N ASN A 150 6.04 -15.35 -10.69
CA ASN A 150 5.16 -16.36 -11.26
C ASN A 150 4.09 -16.81 -10.26
N GLN A 151 4.46 -17.04 -8.99
CA GLN A 151 3.53 -17.39 -7.91
C GLN A 151 2.46 -16.32 -7.67
N HIS A 152 2.79 -15.06 -7.94
CA HIS A 152 1.91 -13.91 -7.71
C HIS A 152 1.33 -13.34 -9.01
N GLN A 153 1.43 -14.06 -10.14
CA GLN A 153 0.82 -13.64 -11.40
C GLN A 153 -0.71 -13.56 -11.26
N GLY A 154 -1.31 -12.47 -11.78
CA GLY A 154 -2.75 -12.22 -11.64
C GLY A 154 -3.18 -11.74 -10.25
N GLN A 155 -2.22 -11.34 -9.40
CA GLN A 155 -2.49 -10.67 -8.13
C GLN A 155 -2.20 -9.17 -8.26
N PHE A 156 -2.98 -8.38 -7.55
CA PHE A 156 -2.94 -6.93 -7.60
C PHE A 156 -2.90 -6.36 -6.19
N HIS A 157 -2.16 -5.25 -6.03
CA HIS A 157 -2.25 -4.46 -4.82
C HIS A 157 -3.66 -3.89 -4.67
N VAL A 158 -4.15 -3.88 -3.43
CA VAL A 158 -5.49 -3.39 -3.09
C VAL A 158 -5.79 -1.99 -3.64
N HIS A 159 -4.82 -1.06 -3.62
CA HIS A 159 -5.04 0.32 -4.08
C HIS A 159 -5.38 0.41 -5.57
N ILE A 160 -4.82 -0.47 -6.41
CA ILE A 160 -5.10 -0.51 -7.86
C ILE A 160 -6.54 -0.95 -8.08
N ALA A 161 -6.92 -2.04 -7.41
CA ALA A 161 -8.21 -2.65 -7.54
C ALA A 161 -9.33 -1.79 -6.92
N LEU A 162 -9.07 -1.11 -5.80
CA LEU A 162 -9.99 -0.13 -5.22
C LEU A 162 -10.21 1.06 -6.16
N LYS A 163 -9.17 1.60 -6.78
CA LYS A 163 -9.31 2.72 -7.72
C LYS A 163 -10.20 2.35 -8.91
N ILE A 164 -9.97 1.17 -9.49
CA ILE A 164 -10.77 0.67 -10.62
C ILE A 164 -12.20 0.36 -10.16
N GLY A 165 -12.35 -0.38 -9.06
CA GLY A 165 -13.65 -0.73 -8.49
C GLY A 165 -14.48 0.48 -8.12
N ALA A 166 -13.87 1.52 -7.52
CA ALA A 166 -14.56 2.77 -7.18
C ALA A 166 -15.03 3.52 -8.42
N LYS A 167 -14.20 3.58 -9.48
CA LYS A 167 -14.59 4.20 -10.76
C LYS A 167 -15.76 3.47 -11.40
N ILE A 168 -15.72 2.14 -11.47
CA ILE A 168 -16.80 1.32 -12.03
C ILE A 168 -18.06 1.43 -11.17
N LYS A 169 -17.92 1.35 -9.84
CA LYS A 169 -19.03 1.56 -8.90
C LYS A 169 -19.73 2.90 -9.17
N GLN A 170 -18.97 3.98 -9.27
CA GLN A 170 -19.55 5.30 -9.55
C GLN A 170 -20.25 5.32 -10.92
N SER A 171 -19.61 4.79 -11.95
CA SER A 171 -20.20 4.72 -13.30
C SER A 171 -21.51 3.92 -13.34
N LEU A 172 -21.64 2.88 -12.52
CA LEU A 172 -22.88 2.10 -12.39
C LEU A 172 -23.93 2.86 -11.58
N LEU A 173 -23.53 3.56 -10.50
CA LEU A 173 -24.44 4.41 -9.72
C LEU A 173 -25.02 5.57 -10.54
N ASP A 174 -24.27 6.07 -11.51
CA ASP A 174 -24.71 7.14 -12.40
C ASP A 174 -25.69 6.64 -13.49
N HIS A 175 -25.87 5.32 -13.64
CA HIS A 175 -26.79 4.72 -14.62
C HIS A 175 -28.24 4.77 -14.10
N ALA A 176 -29.16 5.31 -14.91
CA ALA A 176 -30.52 5.67 -14.48
C ALA A 176 -31.36 4.51 -13.89
N HIS A 177 -31.10 3.27 -14.31
CA HIS A 177 -31.85 2.09 -13.90
C HIS A 177 -31.22 1.28 -12.76
N VAL A 178 -30.04 1.69 -12.28
CA VAL A 178 -29.37 1.02 -11.17
C VAL A 178 -29.88 1.59 -9.85
N ILE A 179 -30.27 0.71 -8.92
CA ILE A 179 -30.86 1.07 -7.62
C ILE A 179 -29.77 1.12 -6.54
N ARG A 180 -28.97 0.05 -6.41
CA ARG A 180 -27.83 -0.03 -5.49
C ARG A 180 -26.61 -0.61 -6.19
N VAL A 181 -25.43 -0.22 -5.73
CA VAL A 181 -24.14 -0.80 -6.15
C VAL A 181 -23.20 -0.84 -4.96
N GLU A 182 -22.52 -1.97 -4.77
CA GLU A 182 -21.47 -2.08 -3.77
C GLU A 182 -20.31 -2.95 -4.27
N ILE A 183 -19.09 -2.58 -3.86
CA ILE A 183 -17.92 -3.43 -4.06
C ILE A 183 -18.02 -4.57 -3.03
N ALA A 184 -17.88 -5.80 -3.49
CA ALA A 184 -17.95 -7.01 -2.68
C ALA A 184 -16.56 -7.66 -2.57
N GLY A 185 -16.54 -8.98 -2.37
CA GLY A 185 -15.33 -9.78 -2.47
C GLY A 185 -14.28 -9.46 -1.41
N SER A 186 -13.06 -9.84 -1.77
CA SER A 186 -11.86 -9.63 -0.94
C SER A 186 -11.55 -8.15 -0.69
N LEU A 187 -11.92 -7.27 -1.63
CA LEU A 187 -11.77 -5.82 -1.50
C LEU A 187 -12.63 -5.25 -0.38
N ARG A 188 -13.91 -5.62 -0.32
CA ARG A 188 -14.81 -5.17 0.76
C ARG A 188 -14.35 -5.63 2.13
N ARG A 189 -13.65 -6.77 2.21
CA ARG A 189 -13.03 -7.28 3.43
C ARG A 189 -11.62 -6.73 3.69
N ALA A 190 -11.18 -5.70 2.97
CA ALA A 190 -9.87 -5.07 3.11
C ALA A 190 -8.69 -6.05 3.00
N LYS A 191 -8.71 -7.00 2.06
CA LYS A 191 -7.52 -7.82 1.75
C LYS A 191 -6.43 -6.96 1.13
N GLU A 192 -5.20 -7.18 1.57
CA GLU A 192 -3.99 -6.47 1.16
C GLU A 192 -3.61 -6.73 -0.31
N ILE A 193 -3.94 -7.93 -0.80
CA ILE A 193 -3.72 -8.41 -2.15
C ILE A 193 -5.02 -9.05 -2.64
N VAL A 194 -5.41 -8.73 -3.87
CA VAL A 194 -6.62 -9.25 -4.52
C VAL A 194 -6.31 -9.82 -5.90
N LYS A 195 -7.23 -10.60 -6.46
CA LYS A 195 -7.10 -11.18 -7.82
C LYS A 195 -8.04 -10.51 -8.82
N ASP A 196 -9.13 -9.97 -8.31
CA ASP A 196 -10.28 -9.46 -9.03
C ASP A 196 -10.97 -8.36 -8.22
N VAL A 197 -11.95 -7.73 -8.85
CA VAL A 197 -12.93 -6.83 -8.23
C VAL A 197 -14.30 -7.47 -8.40
N ASP A 198 -14.96 -7.78 -7.29
CA ASP A 198 -16.36 -8.20 -7.30
C ASP A 198 -17.26 -6.99 -7.06
N ILE A 199 -18.28 -6.80 -7.88
CA ILE A 199 -19.30 -5.77 -7.73
C ILE A 199 -20.68 -6.42 -7.74
N VAL A 200 -21.52 -6.01 -6.79
CA VAL A 200 -22.94 -6.39 -6.75
C VAL A 200 -23.75 -5.13 -6.99
N ALA A 201 -24.71 -5.21 -7.90
CA ALA A 201 -25.65 -4.15 -8.21
C ALA A 201 -27.10 -4.69 -8.19
N SER A 202 -28.06 -3.80 -7.96
CA SER A 202 -29.49 -4.11 -8.13
C SER A 202 -30.14 -3.23 -9.18
N ALA A 203 -31.08 -3.84 -9.92
CA ALA A 203 -31.95 -3.17 -10.87
C ALA A 203 -33.18 -4.04 -11.15
N GLU A 204 -34.22 -3.46 -11.74
CA GLU A 204 -35.38 -4.22 -12.22
C GLU A 204 -34.99 -5.15 -13.38
N PRO A 205 -35.50 -6.40 -13.44
CA PRO A 205 -35.07 -7.42 -14.41
C PRO A 205 -35.12 -7.01 -15.89
N GLU A 206 -36.05 -6.15 -16.28
CA GLU A 206 -36.18 -5.63 -17.64
C GLU A 206 -34.97 -4.79 -18.10
N HIS A 207 -34.27 -4.13 -17.17
CA HIS A 207 -33.11 -3.28 -17.45
C HIS A 207 -31.77 -4.02 -17.35
N HIS A 208 -31.79 -5.31 -16.98
CA HIS A 208 -30.56 -6.07 -16.73
C HIS A 208 -29.64 -6.14 -17.95
N GLN A 209 -30.21 -6.37 -19.13
CA GLN A 209 -29.41 -6.47 -20.35
C GLN A 209 -28.74 -5.13 -20.69
N GLU A 210 -29.48 -4.03 -20.59
CA GLU A 210 -28.97 -2.68 -20.85
C GLU A 210 -27.79 -2.32 -19.94
N ILE A 211 -27.90 -2.59 -18.65
CA ILE A 211 -26.84 -2.33 -17.67
C ILE A 211 -25.61 -3.21 -17.92
N MET A 212 -25.82 -4.48 -18.29
CA MET A 212 -24.72 -5.39 -18.61
C MET A 212 -23.98 -4.97 -19.88
N ASP A 213 -24.71 -4.54 -20.91
CA ASP A 213 -24.14 -4.00 -22.14
C ASP A 213 -23.32 -2.72 -21.83
N PHE A 214 -23.85 -1.84 -20.99
CA PHE A 214 -23.14 -0.64 -20.51
C PHE A 214 -21.84 -1.00 -19.77
N PHE A 215 -21.88 -1.98 -18.86
CA PHE A 215 -20.71 -2.40 -18.09
C PHE A 215 -19.57 -2.92 -18.97
N VAL A 216 -19.88 -3.70 -20.03
CA VAL A 216 -18.85 -4.28 -20.90
C VAL A 216 -18.34 -3.32 -21.99
N ALA A 217 -19.03 -2.21 -22.24
CA ALA A 217 -18.73 -1.28 -23.34
C ALA A 217 -17.63 -0.24 -23.02
N SER A 218 -17.05 -0.25 -21.82
CA SER A 218 -16.02 0.73 -21.44
C SER A 218 -14.73 0.58 -22.24
N ASP A 219 -14.15 1.71 -22.68
CA ASP A 219 -12.87 1.76 -23.40
C ASP A 219 -11.67 1.23 -22.60
N GLU A 220 -11.81 1.07 -21.28
CA GLU A 220 -10.76 0.49 -20.42
C GLU A 220 -10.79 -1.04 -20.39
N VAL A 221 -11.83 -1.65 -20.98
CA VAL A 221 -11.96 -3.09 -21.15
C VAL A 221 -11.03 -3.54 -22.28
N GLU A 222 -10.21 -4.55 -22.00
CA GLU A 222 -9.38 -5.24 -22.98
C GLU A 222 -10.15 -6.39 -23.63
N SER A 223 -10.85 -7.18 -22.82
CA SER A 223 -11.63 -8.32 -23.31
C SER A 223 -12.78 -8.67 -22.39
N ILE A 224 -13.84 -9.21 -22.97
CA ILE A 224 -15.01 -9.73 -22.27
C ILE A 224 -14.76 -11.21 -21.98
N ILE A 225 -14.73 -11.60 -20.70
CA ILE A 225 -14.53 -12.98 -20.26
C ILE A 225 -15.87 -13.74 -20.29
N ALA A 226 -16.93 -13.11 -19.78
CA ALA A 226 -18.28 -13.62 -19.79
C ALA A 226 -19.27 -12.45 -19.87
N HIS A 227 -20.39 -12.66 -20.55
CA HIS A 227 -21.44 -11.65 -20.69
C HIS A 227 -22.81 -12.31 -20.65
N GLY A 228 -23.65 -11.87 -19.72
CA GLY A 228 -24.97 -12.43 -19.50
C GLY A 228 -25.84 -11.52 -18.64
N LYS A 229 -27.13 -11.79 -18.58
CA LYS A 229 -28.13 -10.89 -17.94
C LYS A 229 -27.87 -10.62 -16.47
N THR A 230 -27.41 -11.62 -15.70
CA THR A 230 -27.21 -11.51 -14.25
C THR A 230 -25.74 -11.60 -13.83
N LYS A 231 -24.85 -11.95 -14.76
CA LYS A 231 -23.41 -11.99 -14.55
C LYS A 231 -22.66 -11.56 -15.80
N SER A 232 -21.74 -10.61 -15.63
CA SER A 232 -20.70 -10.31 -16.60
C SER A 232 -19.32 -10.24 -15.95
N SER A 233 -18.30 -10.59 -16.71
CA SER A 233 -16.90 -10.59 -16.29
C SER A 233 -16.06 -9.97 -17.39
N ILE A 234 -15.29 -8.94 -17.05
CA ILE A 234 -14.40 -8.22 -17.98
C ILE A 234 -12.96 -8.32 -17.51
N ARG A 235 -12.03 -8.22 -18.46
CA ARG A 235 -10.62 -7.98 -18.19
C ARG A 235 -10.27 -6.56 -18.59
N MET A 236 -9.74 -5.81 -17.66
CA MET A 236 -9.23 -4.45 -17.88
C MET A 236 -7.89 -4.49 -18.62
N LYS A 237 -7.51 -3.40 -19.29
CA LYS A 237 -6.21 -3.26 -19.98
C LYS A 237 -4.96 -3.49 -19.12
N ASN A 238 -5.08 -3.40 -17.80
CA ASN A 238 -3.99 -3.73 -16.86
C ASN A 238 -3.99 -5.20 -16.42
N GLY A 239 -4.87 -6.04 -16.98
CA GLY A 239 -5.04 -7.45 -16.68
C GLY A 239 -5.98 -7.77 -15.50
N LEU A 240 -6.46 -6.78 -14.75
CA LEU A 240 -7.36 -6.99 -13.60
C LEU A 240 -8.73 -7.47 -14.10
N ALA A 241 -9.25 -8.53 -13.48
CA ALA A 241 -10.60 -9.00 -13.74
C ALA A 241 -11.61 -8.24 -12.87
N VAL A 242 -12.75 -7.90 -13.46
CA VAL A 242 -13.89 -7.30 -12.75
C VAL A 242 -15.15 -8.10 -13.05
N ASP A 243 -15.79 -8.58 -11.99
CA ASP A 243 -17.03 -9.35 -12.04
C ASP A 243 -18.20 -8.47 -11.56
N LEU A 244 -19.26 -8.37 -12.37
CA LEU A 244 -20.52 -7.73 -12.01
C LEU A 244 -21.61 -8.78 -11.81
N ARG A 245 -22.26 -8.73 -10.64
CA ARG A 245 -23.50 -9.44 -10.34
C ARG A 245 -24.64 -8.45 -10.31
N LEU A 246 -25.67 -8.70 -11.12
CA LEU A 246 -26.87 -7.87 -11.16
C LEU A 246 -28.07 -8.72 -10.78
N VAL A 247 -28.82 -8.23 -9.80
CA VAL A 247 -29.92 -8.94 -9.15
C VAL A 247 -31.10 -8.01 -8.91
N SER A 248 -32.25 -8.55 -8.47
CA SER A 248 -33.34 -7.69 -8.01
C SER A 248 -32.97 -6.97 -6.72
N ASP A 249 -33.65 -5.87 -6.40
CA ASP A 249 -33.34 -5.14 -5.17
C ASP A 249 -33.64 -5.95 -3.90
N ALA A 250 -34.63 -6.84 -3.92
CA ALA A 250 -34.92 -7.75 -2.82
C ALA A 250 -33.80 -8.78 -2.57
N GLU A 251 -33.07 -9.20 -3.61
CA GLU A 251 -31.98 -10.18 -3.50
C GLU A 251 -30.64 -9.52 -3.12
N PHE A 252 -30.49 -8.22 -3.37
CA PHE A 252 -29.24 -7.48 -3.20
C PHE A 252 -28.52 -7.72 -1.86
N PRO A 253 -29.17 -7.65 -0.68
CA PRO A 253 -28.44 -7.80 0.59
C PRO A 253 -27.89 -9.22 0.78
N PHE A 254 -28.61 -10.24 0.32
CA PHE A 254 -28.15 -11.63 0.41
C PHE A 254 -26.99 -11.91 -0.55
N VAL A 255 -27.09 -11.38 -1.76
CA VAL A 255 -26.05 -11.50 -2.79
C VAL A 255 -24.81 -10.71 -2.38
N LEU A 256 -24.98 -9.50 -1.84
CA LEU A 256 -23.89 -8.72 -1.28
C LEU A 256 -23.21 -9.47 -0.13
N HIS A 257 -23.96 -10.00 0.83
CA HIS A 257 -23.40 -10.82 1.91
C HIS A 257 -22.61 -12.01 1.35
N HIS A 258 -23.20 -12.77 0.44
CA HIS A 258 -22.59 -13.94 -0.14
C HIS A 258 -21.29 -13.61 -0.89
N PHE A 259 -21.32 -12.64 -1.80
CA PHE A 259 -20.16 -12.26 -2.60
C PHE A 259 -19.14 -11.44 -1.79
N THR A 260 -19.52 -10.83 -0.66
CA THR A 260 -18.57 -10.29 0.30
C THR A 260 -17.75 -11.40 0.92
N GLY A 261 -18.35 -12.55 1.24
CA GLY A 261 -17.64 -13.68 1.86
C GLY A 261 -17.09 -13.36 3.25
N SER A 262 -16.00 -14.00 3.69
CA SER A 262 -15.23 -15.04 2.99
C SER A 262 -16.02 -16.34 2.73
N LYS A 263 -15.41 -17.28 2.02
CA LYS A 263 -16.01 -18.62 1.82
C LYS A 263 -16.23 -19.33 3.16
N GLU A 264 -15.27 -19.20 4.07
CA GLU A 264 -15.28 -19.76 5.41
C GLU A 264 -16.41 -19.14 6.22
N HIS A 265 -16.49 -17.80 6.25
CA HIS A 265 -17.59 -17.07 6.88
C HIS A 265 -18.96 -17.48 6.35
N ASN A 266 -19.14 -17.53 5.02
CA ASN A 266 -20.39 -17.99 4.40
C ASN A 266 -20.77 -19.42 4.79
N THR A 267 -19.78 -20.31 4.91
CA THR A 267 -20.01 -21.70 5.30
C THR A 267 -20.47 -21.79 6.74
N ALA A 268 -19.85 -21.01 7.64
CA ALA A 268 -20.25 -20.91 9.02
C ALA A 268 -21.65 -20.27 9.18
N MET A 269 -21.95 -19.17 8.46
CA MET A 269 -23.28 -18.53 8.48
C MET A 269 -24.40 -19.50 8.06
N ARG A 270 -24.18 -20.34 7.04
CA ARG A 270 -25.17 -21.39 6.66
C ARG A 270 -25.40 -22.42 7.75
N ARG A 271 -24.34 -22.79 8.49
CA ARG A 271 -24.44 -23.69 9.65
C ARG A 271 -25.25 -23.04 10.76
N GLU A 272 -25.04 -21.76 11.04
CA GLU A 272 -25.79 -21.02 12.06
C GLU A 272 -27.25 -20.81 11.68
N ALA A 273 -27.55 -20.51 10.41
CA ALA A 273 -28.92 -20.48 9.89
C ALA A 273 -29.67 -21.79 10.15
N LYS A 274 -29.02 -22.93 9.92
CA LYS A 274 -29.63 -24.23 10.18
C LYS A 274 -29.99 -24.46 11.65
N LYS A 275 -29.22 -23.90 12.59
CA LYS A 275 -29.50 -24.04 14.03
C LYS A 275 -30.78 -23.32 14.46
N VAL A 276 -31.14 -22.24 13.76
CA VAL A 276 -32.37 -21.47 14.01
C VAL A 276 -33.53 -21.85 13.07
N GLY A 277 -33.43 -23.00 12.39
CA GLY A 277 -34.50 -23.49 11.51
C GLY A 277 -34.60 -22.77 10.16
N LEU A 278 -33.52 -22.11 9.71
CA LEU A 278 -33.47 -21.38 8.45
C LEU A 278 -32.49 -22.03 7.46
N LYS A 279 -32.78 -21.89 6.17
CA LYS A 279 -31.89 -22.27 5.07
C LYS A 279 -31.36 -21.01 4.41
N MET A 280 -30.03 -20.85 4.37
CA MET A 280 -29.39 -19.70 3.73
C MET A 280 -28.72 -20.11 2.42
N ASN A 281 -28.93 -19.33 1.35
CA ASN A 281 -28.15 -19.42 0.11
C ASN A 281 -27.72 -18.01 -0.35
N GLU A 282 -27.21 -17.89 -1.58
CA GLU A 282 -26.75 -16.61 -2.13
C GLU A 282 -27.86 -15.61 -2.49
N TYR A 283 -29.11 -16.07 -2.62
CA TYR A 283 -30.27 -15.24 -3.01
C TYR A 283 -31.24 -14.94 -1.86
N GLY A 284 -31.13 -15.63 -0.72
CA GLY A 284 -32.09 -15.47 0.35
C GLY A 284 -31.87 -16.30 1.60
N LEU A 285 -32.73 -16.04 2.57
CA LEU A 285 -32.89 -16.79 3.81
C LEU A 285 -34.33 -17.35 3.85
N PHE A 286 -34.46 -18.66 3.97
CA PHE A 286 -35.73 -19.37 3.78
C PHE A 286 -36.15 -20.09 5.05
N GLN A 287 -37.44 -20.04 5.36
CA GLN A 287 -38.05 -20.87 6.40
C GLN A 287 -38.17 -22.33 5.92
N GLU A 288 -38.42 -23.26 6.85
CA GLU A 288 -38.70 -24.67 6.49
C GLU A 288 -39.92 -24.83 5.57
N THR A 289 -40.89 -23.90 5.64
CA THR A 289 -42.06 -23.86 4.76
C THR A 289 -41.70 -23.52 3.31
N GLY A 290 -40.50 -22.98 3.06
CA GLY A 290 -40.03 -22.51 1.76
C GLY A 290 -40.18 -21.00 1.55
N ASP A 291 -40.82 -20.28 2.48
CA ASP A 291 -41.00 -18.83 2.38
C ASP A 291 -39.68 -18.08 2.59
N SER A 292 -39.39 -17.11 1.73
CA SER A 292 -38.20 -16.25 1.85
C SER A 292 -38.47 -15.11 2.83
N LEU A 293 -37.54 -14.92 3.77
CA LEU A 293 -37.48 -13.71 4.58
C LEU A 293 -37.08 -12.55 3.68
N GLN A 294 -37.70 -11.40 3.92
CA GLN A 294 -37.30 -10.14 3.30
C GLN A 294 -36.33 -9.44 4.24
N CYS A 295 -35.20 -9.01 3.68
CA CYS A 295 -34.22 -8.19 4.38
C CYS A 295 -33.95 -6.95 3.53
N ALA A 296 -33.97 -5.76 4.11
CA ALA A 296 -33.61 -4.52 3.44
C ALA A 296 -32.10 -4.39 3.26
N ASP A 297 -31.34 -4.86 4.24
CA ASP A 297 -29.87 -4.81 4.27
C ASP A 297 -29.25 -6.05 4.93
N GLU A 298 -27.93 -6.06 5.04
CA GLU A 298 -27.21 -7.16 5.70
C GLU A 298 -27.47 -7.21 7.22
N THR A 299 -27.76 -6.09 7.88
CA THR A 299 -28.05 -6.04 9.33
C THR A 299 -29.26 -6.90 9.68
N GLU A 300 -30.29 -6.85 8.83
CA GLU A 300 -31.50 -7.68 8.99
C GLU A 300 -31.21 -9.17 8.77
N ILE A 301 -30.25 -9.52 7.91
CA ILE A 301 -29.79 -10.91 7.73
C ILE A 301 -29.18 -11.43 9.04
N PHE A 302 -28.27 -10.68 9.67
CA PHE A 302 -27.68 -11.07 10.95
C PHE A 302 -28.72 -11.11 12.07
N SER A 303 -29.64 -10.14 12.10
CA SER A 303 -30.72 -10.09 13.10
C SER A 303 -31.65 -11.30 13.00
N ALA A 304 -32.00 -11.74 11.78
CA ALA A 304 -32.77 -12.97 11.57
C ALA A 304 -32.07 -14.25 12.06
N LEU A 305 -30.75 -14.18 12.24
CA LEU A 305 -29.91 -15.26 12.78
C LEU A 305 -29.58 -15.08 14.27
N ASN A 306 -30.22 -14.11 14.95
CA ASN A 306 -29.95 -13.73 16.33
C ASN A 306 -28.47 -13.33 16.56
N MET A 307 -27.90 -12.57 15.63
CA MET A 307 -26.52 -12.07 15.69
C MET A 307 -26.48 -10.56 15.54
N ALA A 308 -25.51 -9.92 16.20
CA ALA A 308 -25.10 -8.57 15.85
C ALA A 308 -24.53 -8.51 14.42
N PHE A 309 -24.64 -7.35 13.76
CA PHE A 309 -24.07 -7.15 12.43
C PHE A 309 -22.54 -7.31 12.46
N ILE A 310 -22.01 -8.17 11.59
CA ILE A 310 -20.57 -8.41 11.46
C ILE A 310 -20.02 -7.55 10.31
N PRO A 311 -19.15 -6.56 10.60
CA PRO A 311 -18.50 -5.76 9.56
C PRO A 311 -17.73 -6.62 8.55
N PRO A 312 -17.75 -6.29 7.25
CA PRO A 312 -17.09 -7.07 6.20
C PRO A 312 -15.62 -7.43 6.48
N GLU A 313 -14.87 -6.53 7.10
CA GLU A 313 -13.45 -6.70 7.43
C GLU A 313 -13.21 -7.88 8.39
N MET A 314 -14.18 -8.20 9.25
CA MET A 314 -14.06 -9.29 10.23
C MET A 314 -14.44 -10.66 9.67
N ARG A 315 -15.06 -10.73 8.48
CA ARG A 315 -15.68 -11.96 7.92
C ARG A 315 -14.64 -12.94 7.36
N GLU A 316 -13.85 -13.52 8.25
CA GLU A 316 -12.73 -14.41 7.94
C GLU A 316 -12.77 -15.73 8.74
N ASP A 317 -13.86 -16.02 9.46
CA ASP A 317 -14.07 -17.21 10.32
C ASP A 317 -12.97 -17.37 11.39
N ARG A 318 -12.72 -16.29 12.12
CA ARG A 318 -11.71 -16.19 13.18
C ARG A 318 -12.32 -15.81 14.53
N GLY A 319 -13.57 -16.19 14.78
CA GLY A 319 -14.28 -15.95 16.05
C GLY A 319 -15.34 -14.86 16.00
N GLU A 320 -15.53 -14.20 14.84
CA GLU A 320 -16.46 -13.08 14.69
C GLU A 320 -17.92 -13.51 14.84
N ILE A 321 -18.25 -14.76 14.50
CA ILE A 321 -19.59 -15.31 14.59
C ILE A 321 -19.97 -15.54 16.05
N GLU A 322 -19.09 -16.16 16.83
CA GLU A 322 -19.30 -16.40 18.26
C GLU A 322 -19.45 -15.07 19.02
N ALA A 323 -18.61 -14.08 18.69
CA ALA A 323 -18.72 -12.74 19.25
C ALA A 323 -20.04 -12.05 18.86
N ALA A 324 -20.52 -12.24 17.64
CA ALA A 324 -21.79 -11.67 17.19
C ALA A 324 -23.01 -12.29 17.88
N GLN A 325 -22.97 -13.59 18.17
CA GLN A 325 -24.04 -14.30 18.89
C GLN A 325 -24.14 -13.90 20.35
N THR A 326 -23.00 -13.56 20.97
CA THR A 326 -22.90 -13.13 22.37
C THR A 326 -22.98 -11.62 22.54
N ASN A 327 -23.09 -10.87 21.43
CA ASN A 327 -23.05 -9.41 21.40
C ASN A 327 -21.76 -8.81 22.00
N ASP A 328 -20.65 -9.53 21.84
CA ASP A 328 -19.30 -9.19 22.32
C ASP A 328 -18.40 -8.63 21.20
N LEU A 329 -18.97 -8.25 20.05
CA LEU A 329 -18.21 -7.59 18.99
C LEU A 329 -17.67 -6.23 19.48
N PRO A 330 -16.39 -5.92 19.24
CA PRO A 330 -15.82 -4.63 19.64
C PRO A 330 -16.32 -3.48 18.76
N GLU A 331 -16.44 -2.29 19.34
CA GLU A 331 -16.63 -1.05 18.57
C GLU A 331 -15.32 -0.70 17.84
N LEU A 332 -15.28 -1.07 16.57
CA LEU A 332 -14.08 -0.97 15.75
C LEU A 332 -13.69 0.48 15.44
N VAL A 333 -12.39 0.72 15.33
CA VAL A 333 -11.83 2.01 14.89
C VAL A 333 -12.32 2.38 13.48
N THR A 334 -12.50 3.68 13.26
CA THR A 334 -12.94 4.28 11.99
C THR A 334 -11.97 5.37 11.53
N ASN A 335 -12.09 5.79 10.26
CA ASN A 335 -11.27 6.89 9.72
C ASN A 335 -11.48 8.21 10.50
N GLN A 336 -12.69 8.45 11.00
CA GLN A 336 -13.05 9.65 11.76
C GLN A 336 -12.43 9.68 13.16
N ASP A 337 -11.96 8.54 13.66
CA ASP A 337 -11.32 8.47 14.97
C ASP A 337 -9.86 8.91 14.93
N LEU A 338 -9.25 8.91 13.74
CA LEU A 338 -7.86 9.31 13.56
C LEU A 338 -7.72 10.83 13.66
N ARG A 339 -6.78 11.27 14.49
CA ARG A 339 -6.49 12.68 14.79
C ARG A 339 -5.18 13.16 14.19
N GLY A 340 -4.32 12.25 13.74
CA GLY A 340 -3.08 12.58 13.06
C GLY A 340 -2.26 11.36 12.67
N ILE A 341 -1.12 11.62 12.04
CA ILE A 341 -0.25 10.62 11.39
C ILE A 341 1.20 10.84 11.81
N LEU A 342 1.99 9.78 11.99
CA LEU A 342 3.30 9.87 12.68
C LEU A 342 4.52 9.34 11.90
N HIS A 343 4.37 8.77 10.71
CA HIS A 343 5.52 8.27 9.94
C HIS A 343 5.41 8.80 8.52
N ASN A 344 6.10 9.92 8.28
CA ASN A 344 6.05 10.66 7.03
C ASN A 344 7.41 11.32 6.77
N HIS A 345 7.76 11.43 5.50
CA HIS A 345 9.06 11.88 5.03
C HIS A 345 8.93 13.19 4.28
N SER A 346 9.95 14.02 4.35
CA SER A 346 9.98 15.35 3.75
C SER A 346 11.19 15.51 2.82
N THR A 347 11.32 16.68 2.20
CA THR A 347 12.50 17.05 1.40
C THR A 347 13.81 17.04 2.19
N TRP A 348 13.77 16.90 3.51
CA TRP A 348 14.97 16.71 4.31
C TRP A 348 15.63 15.35 4.05
N SER A 349 14.88 14.26 3.82
CA SER A 349 15.44 12.99 3.37
C SER A 349 15.10 12.72 1.91
N ASP A 350 14.21 11.76 1.64
CA ASP A 350 13.79 11.30 0.32
C ASP A 350 12.31 11.59 -0.01
N GLY A 351 11.64 12.37 0.84
CA GLY A 351 10.33 12.93 0.55
C GLY A 351 10.38 13.98 -0.57
N LEU A 352 9.24 14.14 -1.24
CA LEU A 352 9.06 15.06 -2.37
C LEU A 352 8.47 16.41 -1.96
N ASN A 353 7.97 16.53 -0.73
CA ASN A 353 7.27 17.69 -0.22
C ASN A 353 7.95 18.24 1.02
N SER A 354 7.89 19.56 1.20
CA SER A 354 8.43 20.23 2.40
C SER A 354 7.63 19.85 3.65
N VAL A 355 8.18 20.11 4.84
CA VAL A 355 7.46 19.87 6.10
C VAL A 355 6.19 20.73 6.17
N GLU A 356 6.25 21.97 5.67
CA GLU A 356 5.11 22.89 5.61
C GLU A 356 4.00 22.37 4.68
N GLU A 357 4.34 21.91 3.46
CA GLU A 357 3.38 21.31 2.53
C GLU A 357 2.71 20.07 3.13
N MET A 358 3.49 19.17 3.74
CA MET A 358 2.97 17.98 4.39
C MET A 358 2.01 18.34 5.53
N ALA A 359 2.38 19.33 6.35
CA ALA A 359 1.54 19.81 7.45
C ALA A 359 0.25 20.48 6.95
N GLN A 360 0.32 21.23 5.86
CA GLN A 360 -0.84 21.87 5.26
C GLN A 360 -1.82 20.83 4.71
N THR A 361 -1.35 19.86 3.91
CA THR A 361 -2.24 18.80 3.40
C THR A 361 -2.86 17.98 4.52
N CYS A 362 -2.09 17.69 5.58
CA CYS A 362 -2.61 16.98 6.75
C CYS A 362 -3.77 17.75 7.43
N GLN A 363 -3.66 19.08 7.53
CA GLN A 363 -4.75 19.93 8.03
C GLN A 363 -5.97 19.95 7.10
N GLU A 364 -5.76 20.01 5.78
CA GLU A 364 -6.84 19.96 4.78
C GLU A 364 -7.61 18.62 4.84
N MET A 365 -6.93 17.54 5.24
CA MET A 365 -7.54 16.25 5.52
C MET A 365 -8.28 16.19 6.87
N GLY A 366 -8.30 17.27 7.65
CA GLY A 366 -8.96 17.37 8.95
C GLY A 366 -8.17 16.79 10.12
N MET A 367 -6.87 16.53 9.95
CA MET A 367 -6.00 16.05 11.03
C MET A 367 -5.55 17.22 11.93
N HIS A 368 -5.24 16.90 13.18
CA HIS A 368 -4.84 17.87 14.22
C HIS A 368 -3.32 17.87 14.46
N TYR A 369 -2.61 16.85 13.98
CA TYR A 369 -1.16 16.80 14.06
C TYR A 369 -0.54 15.95 12.94
N LEU A 370 0.74 16.23 12.69
CA LEU A 370 1.63 15.50 11.78
C LEU A 370 2.90 15.13 12.53
N GLY A 371 3.40 13.92 12.36
CA GLY A 371 4.75 13.52 12.75
C GLY A 371 5.63 13.38 11.52
N ILE A 372 6.78 14.05 11.56
CA ILE A 372 7.86 13.91 10.59
C ILE A 372 8.86 12.88 11.13
N ALA A 373 9.24 11.93 10.30
CA ALA A 373 10.16 10.84 10.64
C ALA A 373 11.14 10.59 9.48
N ASP A 374 11.86 11.63 9.06
CA ASP A 374 12.90 11.49 8.04
C ASP A 374 14.01 10.51 8.47
N HIS A 375 14.64 9.86 7.48
CA HIS A 375 15.61 8.79 7.71
C HIS A 375 16.90 9.26 8.39
N SER A 376 17.53 8.36 9.17
CA SER A 376 18.83 8.55 9.81
C SER A 376 20.03 8.37 8.88
N GLU A 377 21.23 8.68 9.38
CA GLU A 377 22.47 8.87 8.61
C GLU A 377 22.87 7.67 7.74
N SER A 378 22.71 6.43 8.22
CA SER A 378 23.10 5.22 7.49
C SER A 378 22.21 4.92 6.27
N ALA A 379 21.04 5.55 6.15
CA ALA A 379 20.17 5.48 4.99
C ALA A 379 20.67 6.37 3.83
N PHE A 380 21.92 6.17 3.40
CA PHE A 380 22.56 6.98 2.34
C PHE A 380 21.76 6.98 1.01
N TYR A 381 21.04 5.90 0.73
CA TYR A 381 20.20 5.78 -0.46
C TYR A 381 18.98 6.72 -0.45
N ALA A 382 18.58 7.17 0.74
CA ALA A 382 17.43 8.03 0.99
C ALA A 382 17.83 9.43 1.49
N ASN A 383 19.08 9.84 1.26
CA ASN A 383 19.58 11.15 1.69
C ASN A 383 19.42 11.38 3.22
N GLY A 384 19.64 10.31 3.99
CA GLY A 384 19.55 10.29 5.46
C GLY A 384 20.23 11.48 6.15
N LEU A 385 19.63 11.94 7.24
CA LEU A 385 20.07 13.14 7.96
C LEU A 385 21.24 12.80 8.87
N THR A 386 22.23 13.68 8.92
CA THR A 386 23.18 13.73 10.04
C THR A 386 22.52 14.36 11.26
N ALA A 387 23.08 14.18 12.45
CA ALA A 387 22.57 14.82 13.68
C ALA A 387 22.42 16.35 13.54
N GLU A 388 23.36 17.02 12.86
CA GLU A 388 23.29 18.47 12.60
C GLU A 388 22.11 18.83 11.70
N ARG A 389 21.86 18.07 10.62
CA ARG A 389 20.73 18.31 9.72
C ARG A 389 19.40 18.05 10.43
N LEU A 390 19.33 17.05 11.29
CA LEU A 390 18.16 16.75 12.11
C LEU A 390 17.86 17.89 13.08
N GLN A 391 18.88 18.48 13.71
CA GLN A 391 18.70 19.67 14.54
C GLN A 391 18.15 20.87 13.73
N GLN A 392 18.66 21.08 12.50
CA GLN A 392 18.16 22.14 11.62
C GLN A 392 16.69 21.93 11.24
N GLN A 393 16.28 20.69 10.94
CA GLN A 393 14.88 20.34 10.75
C GLN A 393 14.04 20.64 12.00
N GLY A 394 14.53 20.30 13.19
CA GLY A 394 13.87 20.62 14.46
C GLY A 394 13.61 22.11 14.64
N ASN A 395 14.52 22.97 14.21
CA ASN A 395 14.34 24.43 14.24
C ASN A 395 13.24 24.89 13.26
N GLU A 396 13.21 24.35 12.03
CA GLU A 396 12.13 24.62 11.07
C GLU A 396 10.76 24.21 11.64
N ILE A 397 10.66 23.00 12.19
CA ILE A 397 9.44 22.48 12.82
C ILE A 397 9.01 23.36 14.00
N ALA A 398 9.95 23.81 14.83
CA ALA A 398 9.65 24.70 15.94
C ALA A 398 9.07 26.05 15.46
N ASP A 399 9.59 26.60 14.37
CA ASP A 399 9.09 27.84 13.80
C ASP A 399 7.73 27.67 13.11
N LEU A 400 7.49 26.55 12.41
CA LEU A 400 6.18 26.21 11.86
C LEU A 400 5.12 26.04 12.97
N ASN A 401 5.46 25.36 14.06
CA ASN A 401 4.57 25.22 15.21
C ASN A 401 4.23 26.56 15.90
N LYS A 402 5.15 27.54 15.91
CA LYS A 402 4.85 28.89 16.44
C LYS A 402 3.84 29.63 15.57
N LYS A 403 3.88 29.42 14.25
CA LYS A 403 2.97 30.07 13.29
C LYS A 403 1.55 29.52 13.37
N ASN A 404 1.37 28.26 13.80
CA ASN A 404 0.07 27.61 13.87
C ASN A 404 -0.10 26.85 15.21
N PRO A 405 -0.73 27.46 16.24
CA PRO A 405 -0.94 26.81 17.53
C PRO A 405 -2.04 25.74 17.52
N ASP A 406 -2.93 25.77 16.52
CA ASP A 406 -4.07 24.85 16.43
C ASP A 406 -3.68 23.48 15.88
N PHE A 407 -2.61 23.41 15.11
CA PHE A 407 -2.01 22.18 14.59
C PHE A 407 -0.64 21.92 15.23
N ARG A 408 -0.25 20.65 15.41
CA ARG A 408 1.07 20.30 15.95
C ARG A 408 1.86 19.44 14.97
N ILE A 409 3.07 19.87 14.66
CA ILE A 409 4.08 19.05 14.01
C ILE A 409 4.99 18.45 15.08
N PHE A 410 5.06 17.13 15.16
CA PHE A 410 5.97 16.39 16.03
C PHE A 410 7.27 16.08 15.27
N HIS A 411 8.39 16.39 15.91
CA HIS A 411 9.73 16.16 15.36
C HIS A 411 10.23 14.78 15.77
N GLY A 412 10.20 13.82 14.86
CA GLY A 412 10.77 12.49 15.04
C GLY A 412 11.80 12.14 13.97
N THR A 413 12.23 10.88 13.97
CA THR A 413 13.09 10.30 12.94
C THR A 413 12.73 8.85 12.73
N GLU A 414 12.92 8.34 11.52
CA GLU A 414 13.05 6.91 11.28
C GLU A 414 14.51 6.50 11.41
N CYS A 415 14.85 6.00 12.60
CA CYS A 415 16.19 5.56 12.95
C CYS A 415 16.42 4.12 12.52
N ASP A 416 17.47 3.91 11.72
CA ASP A 416 17.87 2.59 11.30
C ASP A 416 18.32 1.74 12.50
N ILE A 417 17.86 0.48 12.51
CA ILE A 417 18.38 -0.56 13.40
C ILE A 417 19.60 -1.15 12.72
N LEU A 418 20.78 -0.95 13.30
CA LEU A 418 22.05 -1.48 12.77
C LEU A 418 22.09 -3.01 12.85
N THR A 419 23.06 -3.62 12.16
CA THR A 419 23.14 -5.09 12.04
C THR A 419 23.35 -5.82 13.36
N ASP A 420 23.85 -5.13 14.38
CA ASP A 420 24.05 -5.64 15.73
C ASP A 420 22.89 -5.27 16.68
N GLY A 421 21.84 -4.59 16.21
CA GLY A 421 20.67 -4.17 16.97
C GLY A 421 20.79 -2.80 17.66
N ALA A 422 21.92 -2.08 17.51
CA ALA A 422 22.02 -0.70 17.97
C ALA A 422 21.19 0.25 17.08
N LEU A 423 20.84 1.42 17.60
CA LEU A 423 20.22 2.50 16.81
C LEU A 423 21.31 3.36 16.14
N ASP A 424 20.99 3.90 14.98
CA ASP A 424 21.92 4.65 14.12
C ASP A 424 22.32 6.03 14.69
N PHE A 425 21.49 6.61 15.57
CA PHE A 425 21.81 7.83 16.30
C PHE A 425 22.17 7.55 17.76
N PRO A 426 23.07 8.36 18.35
CA PRO A 426 23.36 8.27 19.78
C PRO A 426 22.20 8.79 20.63
N ASP A 427 22.12 8.31 21.86
CA ASP A 427 21.04 8.58 22.81
C ASP A 427 20.81 10.08 23.07
N GLU A 428 21.87 10.89 23.12
CA GLU A 428 21.77 12.34 23.27
C GLU A 428 20.99 13.02 22.14
N VAL A 429 21.11 12.53 20.91
CA VAL A 429 20.36 13.04 19.75
C VAL A 429 18.90 12.57 19.83
N LEU A 430 18.70 11.28 20.14
CA LEU A 430 17.35 10.70 20.25
C LEU A 430 16.53 11.34 21.38
N ALA A 431 17.17 11.80 22.47
CA ALA A 431 16.50 12.45 23.59
C ALA A 431 15.81 13.78 23.21
N GLU A 432 16.31 14.47 22.19
CA GLU A 432 15.78 15.76 21.73
C GLU A 432 14.48 15.61 20.90
N LEU A 433 14.27 14.46 20.27
CA LEU A 433 13.15 14.20 19.36
C LEU A 433 11.86 13.86 20.09
N ASP A 434 10.69 14.35 19.65
CA ASP A 434 9.40 14.00 20.26
C ASP A 434 9.19 12.48 20.33
N TYR A 435 9.56 11.73 19.27
CA TYR A 435 9.47 10.27 19.21
C TYR A 435 10.50 9.69 18.21
N VAL A 436 10.75 8.39 18.32
CA VAL A 436 11.68 7.66 17.42
C VAL A 436 10.97 6.45 16.84
N VAL A 437 10.89 6.39 15.50
CA VAL A 437 10.54 5.19 14.76
C VAL A 437 11.81 4.38 14.55
N ILE A 438 11.82 3.09 14.87
CA ILE A 438 12.95 2.19 14.66
C ILE A 438 12.58 1.18 13.58
N SER A 439 13.47 0.99 12.60
CA SER A 439 13.19 0.18 11.41
C SER A 439 14.42 -0.57 10.91
N VAL A 440 14.22 -1.72 10.27
CA VAL A 440 15.31 -2.47 9.60
C VAL A 440 15.27 -2.24 8.10
N HIS A 441 16.28 -1.58 7.54
CA HIS A 441 16.42 -1.40 6.09
C HIS A 441 17.52 -2.23 5.42
N SER A 442 18.43 -2.78 6.23
CA SER A 442 19.62 -3.49 5.75
C SER A 442 19.71 -4.91 6.27
N LYS A 443 20.46 -5.77 5.57
CA LYS A 443 20.65 -7.19 5.91
C LYS A 443 19.30 -7.89 6.15
N LEU A 444 18.44 -7.89 5.13
CA LEU A 444 17.08 -8.46 5.22
C LEU A 444 17.04 -9.99 5.12
N GLU A 445 18.15 -10.61 4.68
CA GLU A 445 18.34 -12.06 4.73
C GLU A 445 18.81 -12.45 6.13
N MET A 446 17.86 -12.79 6.99
CA MET A 446 18.08 -13.21 8.38
C MET A 446 17.23 -14.45 8.70
N SER A 447 17.72 -15.30 9.59
CA SER A 447 16.87 -16.28 10.26
C SER A 447 15.88 -15.58 11.20
N GLU A 448 14.81 -16.30 11.60
CA GLU A 448 13.82 -15.76 12.55
C GLU A 448 14.46 -15.30 13.86
N THR A 449 15.39 -16.10 14.40
CA THR A 449 16.12 -15.78 15.63
C THR A 449 16.97 -14.52 15.45
N GLU A 450 17.79 -14.43 14.39
CA GLU A 450 18.63 -13.24 14.14
C GLU A 450 17.80 -11.96 13.98
N ALA A 451 16.68 -12.03 13.25
CA ALA A 451 15.80 -10.89 13.04
C ALA A 451 15.12 -10.46 14.35
N THR A 452 14.63 -11.44 15.14
CA THR A 452 13.99 -11.20 16.43
C THR A 452 14.98 -10.57 17.40
N ASP A 453 16.15 -11.17 17.62
CA ASP A 453 17.18 -10.66 18.54
C ASP A 453 17.61 -9.23 18.20
N ARG A 454 17.79 -8.95 16.91
CA ARG A 454 18.17 -7.61 16.42
C ARG A 454 17.11 -6.56 16.77
N ILE A 455 15.83 -6.87 16.57
CA ILE A 455 14.73 -5.95 16.88
C ILE A 455 14.55 -5.83 18.40
N LEU A 456 14.62 -6.93 19.16
CA LEU A 456 14.50 -6.91 20.61
C LEU A 456 15.56 -6.01 21.25
N LYS A 457 16.81 -6.08 20.79
CA LYS A 457 17.88 -5.19 21.26
C LYS A 457 17.60 -3.72 20.94
N ALA A 458 17.05 -3.41 19.78
CA ALA A 458 16.67 -2.04 19.43
C ALA A 458 15.52 -1.51 20.29
N MET A 459 14.52 -2.36 20.60
CA MET A 459 13.38 -2.01 21.45
C MET A 459 13.75 -1.73 22.91
N GLN A 460 14.89 -2.26 23.38
CA GLN A 460 15.43 -1.96 24.71
C GLN A 460 15.96 -0.51 24.79
N ASN A 461 16.23 0.15 23.67
CA ASN A 461 16.66 1.54 23.71
C ASN A 461 15.54 2.41 24.32
N PRO A 462 15.85 3.23 25.33
CA PRO A 462 14.84 4.01 26.06
C PRO A 462 14.02 4.98 25.20
N PHE A 463 14.59 5.44 24.08
CA PHE A 463 13.96 6.39 23.17
C PHE A 463 13.17 5.72 22.04
N ALA A 464 13.33 4.41 21.84
CA ALA A 464 12.56 3.65 20.86
C ALA A 464 11.05 3.77 21.18
N THR A 465 10.30 4.39 20.29
CA THR A 465 8.88 4.72 20.52
C THR A 465 7.96 3.87 19.66
N ILE A 466 8.28 3.72 18.37
CA ILE A 466 7.48 2.98 17.39
C ILE A 466 8.40 2.00 16.65
N LEU A 467 8.01 0.73 16.50
CA LEU A 467 8.62 -0.21 15.56
C LEU A 467 7.95 -0.06 14.20
N GLY A 468 8.66 0.53 13.23
CA GLY A 468 8.18 0.77 11.86
C GLY A 468 8.20 -0.50 11.01
N HIS A 469 7.20 -0.65 10.12
CA HIS A 469 7.01 -1.75 9.16
C HIS A 469 7.86 -3.04 9.46
N PRO A 470 7.47 -3.82 10.49
CA PRO A 470 8.38 -4.69 11.24
C PRO A 470 9.05 -5.81 10.47
N THR A 471 8.54 -6.20 9.30
CA THR A 471 9.03 -7.37 8.55
C THR A 471 9.88 -7.00 7.34
N GLY A 472 9.92 -5.70 7.00
CA GLY A 472 10.55 -5.21 5.76
C GLY A 472 9.95 -5.81 4.49
N ARG A 473 8.73 -6.35 4.54
CA ARG A 473 8.06 -6.95 3.38
C ARG A 473 7.70 -5.89 2.34
N ILE A 474 7.66 -6.33 1.08
CA ILE A 474 7.08 -5.58 -0.04
C ILE A 474 6.12 -6.54 -0.74
N LEU A 475 4.81 -6.33 -0.58
CA LEU A 475 3.77 -7.10 -1.25
C LEU A 475 4.05 -7.19 -2.75
N LEU A 476 3.89 -8.39 -3.33
CA LEU A 476 4.14 -8.66 -4.75
C LEU A 476 5.56 -8.28 -5.25
N GLY A 477 6.52 -7.98 -4.37
CA GLY A 477 7.92 -7.74 -4.73
C GLY A 477 8.93 -8.56 -3.91
N ARG A 478 8.81 -8.58 -2.58
CA ARG A 478 9.74 -9.23 -1.66
C ARG A 478 9.03 -9.77 -0.43
N LYS A 479 9.25 -11.05 -0.12
CA LYS A 479 8.82 -11.64 1.16
C LYS A 479 9.60 -10.99 2.33
N GLY A 480 8.90 -10.64 3.40
CA GLY A 480 9.53 -10.16 4.64
C GLY A 480 10.34 -11.25 5.35
N TYR A 481 11.28 -10.85 6.21
CA TYR A 481 11.93 -11.79 7.12
C TYR A 481 10.95 -12.25 8.20
N SER A 482 11.20 -13.42 8.79
CA SER A 482 10.31 -14.01 9.81
C SER A 482 10.66 -13.46 11.19
N LEU A 483 9.66 -13.38 12.07
CA LEU A 483 9.79 -12.88 13.43
C LEU A 483 9.06 -13.79 14.40
N ASN A 484 9.62 -13.95 15.59
CA ASN A 484 8.87 -14.50 16.72
C ASN A 484 7.93 -13.43 17.30
N TYR A 485 6.70 -13.40 16.81
CA TYR A 485 5.70 -12.40 17.23
C TYR A 485 5.40 -12.42 18.73
N GLN A 486 5.49 -13.58 19.39
CA GLN A 486 5.26 -13.66 20.83
C GLN A 486 6.31 -12.85 21.61
N GLU A 487 7.58 -12.98 21.24
CA GLU A 487 8.68 -12.23 21.86
C GLU A 487 8.60 -10.74 21.50
N ILE A 488 8.33 -10.42 20.23
CA ILE A 488 8.18 -9.02 19.79
C ILE A 488 7.04 -8.31 20.53
N PHE A 489 5.89 -8.96 20.71
CA PHE A 489 4.76 -8.36 21.42
C PHE A 489 5.03 -8.22 22.92
N ALA A 490 5.68 -9.21 23.55
CA ALA A 490 6.08 -9.12 24.94
C ALA A 490 7.02 -7.94 25.17
N ALA A 491 8.05 -7.79 24.33
CA ALA A 491 8.98 -6.66 24.39
C ALA A 491 8.31 -5.31 24.12
N ALA A 492 7.35 -5.27 23.19
CA ALA A 492 6.58 -4.06 22.91
C ALA A 492 5.81 -3.57 24.13
N VAL A 493 5.20 -4.49 24.89
CA VAL A 493 4.53 -4.16 26.15
C VAL A 493 5.52 -3.78 27.24
N GLU A 494 6.57 -4.58 27.44
CA GLU A 494 7.59 -4.37 28.47
C GLU A 494 8.25 -3.00 28.34
N TYR A 495 8.78 -2.70 27.15
CA TYR A 495 9.48 -1.45 26.87
C TYR A 495 8.52 -0.31 26.52
N GLY A 496 7.23 -0.58 26.30
CA GLY A 496 6.25 0.42 25.86
C GLY A 496 6.54 0.95 24.46
N VAL A 497 6.92 0.07 23.54
CA VAL A 497 7.14 0.36 22.12
C VAL A 497 5.84 0.06 21.37
N VAL A 498 5.36 1.03 20.60
CA VAL A 498 4.18 0.90 19.75
C VAL A 498 4.58 0.13 18.48
N ILE A 499 3.70 -0.72 17.94
CA ILE A 499 3.98 -1.40 16.66
C ILE A 499 3.18 -0.76 15.53
N GLU A 500 3.85 -0.47 14.42
CA GLU A 500 3.23 0.16 13.26
C GLU A 500 2.39 -0.82 12.42
N ILE A 501 1.25 -0.33 11.95
CA ILE A 501 0.49 -0.79 10.79
C ILE A 501 0.75 0.23 9.68
N ASN A 502 1.77 -0.05 8.89
CA ASN A 502 2.22 0.77 7.80
C ASN A 502 1.23 0.65 6.65
N THR A 503 0.65 1.76 6.20
CA THR A 503 -0.44 1.77 5.22
C THR A 503 0.03 1.96 3.80
N ASN A 504 1.34 2.07 3.56
CA ASN A 504 1.87 2.09 2.21
C ASN A 504 1.32 0.87 1.44
N PRO A 505 0.70 1.04 0.26
CA PRO A 505 0.03 -0.05 -0.44
C PRO A 505 0.94 -1.20 -0.89
N PHE A 506 2.26 -0.95 -0.90
CA PHE A 506 3.28 -1.96 -1.17
C PHE A 506 3.76 -2.67 0.10
N ARG A 507 3.46 -2.17 1.31
CA ARG A 507 3.87 -2.77 2.59
C ARG A 507 2.72 -3.44 3.33
N LEU A 508 1.72 -2.64 3.73
CA LEU A 508 0.60 -3.04 4.58
C LEU A 508 1.07 -3.86 5.81
N ASP A 509 2.06 -3.38 6.54
CA ASP A 509 2.84 -4.13 7.54
C ASP A 509 2.85 -3.40 8.89
N LEU A 510 2.37 -3.93 10.01
CA LEU A 510 2.12 -5.32 10.39
C LEU A 510 1.04 -6.06 9.58
N ASP A 511 1.30 -7.34 9.27
CA ASP A 511 0.29 -8.24 8.69
C ASP A 511 -0.94 -8.34 9.61
N TRP A 512 -2.14 -8.08 9.06
CA TRP A 512 -3.40 -8.12 9.80
C TRP A 512 -3.65 -9.44 10.53
N ARG A 513 -3.02 -10.54 10.07
CA ARG A 513 -3.14 -11.85 10.71
C ARG A 513 -2.62 -11.86 12.14
N TYR A 514 -1.69 -10.97 12.49
CA TYR A 514 -1.09 -10.81 13.81
C TYR A 514 -1.62 -9.59 14.59
N ILE A 515 -2.37 -8.68 13.96
CA ILE A 515 -2.88 -7.46 14.63
C ILE A 515 -3.74 -7.81 15.86
N ARG A 516 -4.66 -8.79 15.74
CA ARG A 516 -5.49 -9.21 16.88
C ARG A 516 -4.64 -9.80 18.01
N GLN A 517 -3.61 -10.58 17.68
CA GLN A 517 -2.69 -11.14 18.67
C GLN A 517 -1.90 -10.03 19.39
N ALA A 518 -1.45 -9.00 18.66
CA ALA A 518 -0.78 -7.84 19.25
C ALA A 518 -1.70 -7.10 20.22
N ARG A 519 -2.95 -6.82 19.80
CA ARG A 519 -3.99 -6.21 20.64
C ARG A 519 -4.24 -7.02 21.91
N ASP A 520 -4.48 -8.32 21.76
CA ASP A 520 -4.82 -9.20 22.88
C ASP A 520 -3.63 -9.37 23.84
N ALA A 521 -2.39 -9.20 23.37
CA ALA A 521 -1.19 -9.11 24.20
C ALA A 521 -1.04 -7.76 24.92
N GLY A 522 -1.85 -6.74 24.59
CA GLY A 522 -1.80 -5.40 25.20
C GLY A 522 -0.90 -4.40 24.46
N VAL A 523 -0.46 -4.73 23.24
CA VAL A 523 0.37 -3.84 22.42
C VAL A 523 -0.48 -2.68 21.87
N LYS A 524 -0.01 -1.46 22.08
CA LYS A 524 -0.54 -0.27 21.41
C LYS A 524 -0.05 -0.25 19.95
N LEU A 525 -0.92 0.06 19.00
CA LEU A 525 -0.58 0.07 17.56
C LEU A 525 -0.69 1.47 16.98
N SER A 526 0.09 1.80 15.93
CA SER A 526 -0.04 3.06 15.19
C SER A 526 -0.31 2.79 13.72
N ILE A 527 -1.22 3.52 13.10
CA ILE A 527 -1.53 3.44 11.68
C ILE A 527 -0.81 4.61 11.00
N ASN A 528 0.16 4.35 10.13
CA ASN A 528 0.90 5.43 9.47
C ASN A 528 1.19 5.11 7.99
N PRO A 529 1.22 6.11 7.10
CA PRO A 529 1.30 5.85 5.67
C PRO A 529 2.70 5.69 5.13
N ASP A 530 3.74 6.08 5.88
CA ASP A 530 5.12 6.10 5.37
C ASP A 530 5.16 6.97 4.09
N ALA A 531 4.54 8.16 4.22
CA ALA A 531 4.25 9.02 3.09
C ALA A 531 5.47 9.85 2.71
N HIS A 532 5.95 9.65 1.49
CA HIS A 532 7.03 10.42 0.87
C HIS A 532 6.55 11.57 -0.01
N LYS A 533 5.23 11.80 -0.02
CA LYS A 533 4.56 12.87 -0.76
C LYS A 533 3.17 13.07 -0.19
N THR A 534 2.59 14.26 -0.37
CA THR A 534 1.26 14.61 0.16
C THR A 534 0.16 13.65 -0.28
N THR A 535 0.18 13.20 -1.54
CA THR A 535 -0.79 12.19 -2.04
C THR A 535 -0.73 10.84 -1.32
N GLY A 536 0.41 10.48 -0.71
CA GLY A 536 0.55 9.26 0.08
C GLY A 536 -0.09 9.33 1.46
N LEU A 537 -0.37 10.53 1.99
CA LEU A 537 -1.04 10.72 3.28
C LEU A 537 -2.44 10.08 3.28
N ALA A 538 -3.09 10.08 2.10
CA ALA A 538 -4.41 9.49 1.93
C ALA A 538 -4.42 7.96 2.10
N ASP A 539 -3.28 7.26 2.01
CA ASP A 539 -3.24 5.79 2.10
C ASP A 539 -3.64 5.26 3.49
N MET A 540 -3.78 6.14 4.50
CA MET A 540 -4.22 5.82 5.86
C MET A 540 -5.49 4.96 5.93
N PHE A 541 -6.45 5.17 5.03
CA PHE A 541 -7.72 4.42 5.05
C PHE A 541 -7.49 2.91 4.85
N LEU A 542 -6.42 2.51 4.16
CA LEU A 542 -6.05 1.10 3.99
C LEU A 542 -5.72 0.48 5.36
N GLY A 543 -4.96 1.19 6.19
CA GLY A 543 -4.61 0.74 7.53
C GLY A 543 -5.79 0.62 8.47
N VAL A 544 -6.79 1.49 8.35
CA VAL A 544 -8.06 1.36 9.12
C VAL A 544 -8.78 0.08 8.74
N GLY A 545 -8.84 -0.27 7.46
CA GLY A 545 -9.36 -1.57 7.02
C GLY A 545 -8.65 -2.72 7.74
N LEU A 546 -7.31 -2.75 7.72
CA LEU A 546 -6.51 -3.78 8.39
C LEU A 546 -6.70 -3.81 9.91
N ALA A 547 -6.75 -2.64 10.56
CA ALA A 547 -7.02 -2.49 11.99
C ALA A 547 -8.38 -3.10 12.37
N ARG A 548 -9.41 -2.86 11.54
CA ARG A 548 -10.75 -3.44 11.71
C ARG A 548 -10.74 -4.97 11.57
N LYS A 549 -10.00 -5.51 10.60
CA LYS A 549 -9.77 -6.98 10.47
C LYS A 549 -9.10 -7.57 11.71
N GLY A 550 -8.22 -6.79 12.34
CA GLY A 550 -7.53 -7.13 13.58
C GLY A 550 -8.30 -6.81 14.87
N TRP A 551 -9.57 -6.41 14.75
CA TRP A 551 -10.49 -6.15 15.87
C TRP A 551 -10.07 -4.96 16.74
N LEU A 552 -9.33 -4.01 16.16
CA LEU A 552 -8.88 -2.83 16.88
C LEU A 552 -10.02 -1.85 17.13
N THR A 553 -10.02 -1.31 18.34
CA THR A 553 -10.89 -0.23 18.80
C THR A 553 -10.09 1.07 18.92
N LYS A 554 -10.76 2.20 19.18
CA LYS A 554 -10.08 3.50 19.32
C LYS A 554 -8.97 3.51 20.38
N LYS A 555 -9.16 2.78 21.49
CA LYS A 555 -8.17 2.68 22.58
C LYS A 555 -6.91 1.90 22.19
N ASP A 556 -6.98 1.06 21.15
CA ASP A 556 -5.84 0.22 20.74
C ASP A 556 -4.89 0.99 19.80
N VAL A 557 -5.38 2.04 19.16
CA VAL A 557 -4.65 2.83 18.14
C VAL A 557 -4.10 4.13 18.74
N LEU A 558 -2.83 4.45 18.47
CA LEU A 558 -2.14 5.64 18.97
C LEU A 558 -2.66 6.92 18.30
N ASN A 559 -2.98 6.80 17.00
CA ASN A 559 -3.42 7.91 16.16
C ASN A 559 -4.77 8.52 16.54
N THR A 560 -5.48 7.94 17.52
CA THR A 560 -6.79 8.41 17.98
C THR A 560 -6.68 9.42 19.13
N LEU A 561 -5.49 9.54 19.72
CA LEU A 561 -5.20 10.50 20.77
C LEU A 561 -5.29 11.93 20.20
N SER A 562 -5.82 12.86 20.99
CA SER A 562 -5.73 14.28 20.65
C SER A 562 -4.28 14.78 20.66
N LYS A 563 -4.03 15.96 20.06
CA LYS A 563 -2.68 16.56 20.01
C LYS A 563 -2.03 16.70 21.40
N ASN A 564 -2.82 16.95 22.44
CA ASN A 564 -2.33 17.09 23.81
C ASN A 564 -2.04 15.73 24.45
N GLU A 565 -2.92 14.76 24.24
CA GLU A 565 -2.75 13.40 24.78
C GLU A 565 -1.54 12.71 24.16
N ILE A 566 -1.31 12.86 22.85
CA ILE A 566 -0.15 12.26 22.20
C ILE A 566 1.16 12.96 22.57
N ALA A 567 1.15 14.29 22.73
CA ALA A 567 2.31 15.01 23.26
C ALA A 567 2.67 14.55 24.69
N ALA A 568 1.66 14.33 25.53
CA ALA A 568 1.83 13.76 26.86
C ALA A 568 2.34 12.31 26.80
N TYR A 569 1.82 11.50 25.87
CA TYR A 569 2.27 10.12 25.65
C TYR A 569 3.77 10.05 25.35
N PHE A 570 4.24 10.86 24.40
CA PHE A 570 5.66 10.97 24.06
C PHE A 570 6.50 11.48 25.22
N SER A 571 6.03 12.49 25.94
CA SER A 571 6.73 13.01 27.13
C SER A 571 6.84 11.97 28.25
N HIS A 572 5.78 11.20 28.51
CA HIS A 572 5.78 10.13 29.51
C HIS A 572 6.74 9.00 29.13
N LYS A 573 6.79 8.63 27.85
CA LYS A 573 7.73 7.63 27.34
C LYS A 573 9.18 8.05 27.61
N LYS A 574 9.55 9.29 27.30
CA LYS A 574 10.89 9.83 27.61
C LYS A 574 11.19 9.85 29.11
N ASN A 575 10.20 10.17 29.93
CA ASN A 575 10.39 10.28 31.38
C ASN A 575 10.48 8.93 32.11
N ARG A 576 10.09 7.79 31.49
CA ARG A 576 10.38 6.45 32.05
C ARG A 576 11.88 6.13 32.13
N VAL A 577 12.70 6.91 31.43
CA VAL A 577 14.14 6.74 31.25
C VAL A 577 14.93 7.53 32.29
N ARG A 578 14.34 8.58 32.87
CA ARG A 578 14.93 9.42 33.93
C ARG A 578 14.53 8.89 35.29
#